data_AF-A0A1C6CFB5-F1
#
_entry.id   AF-A0A1C6CFB5-F1
#
_cell.length_a   1.000
_cell.length_b   1.000
_cell.length_c   1.000
_cell.angle_alpha   90.00
_cell.angle_beta   90.00
_cell.angle_gamma   90.00
#
_symmetry.space_group_name_H-M   'P 1'
#
loop_
_entity.id
_entity.type
_entity.pdbx_description
1 polymer ?
#
loop_
_entity_poly.entity_id
_entity_poly.type
_entity_poly.pdbx_seq_one_letter_code
_entity_poly.pdbx_strand_id
1 'polypeptide(L)'
;MDRAFLNWYTQSLGGILGLIACIWAYLNGDMAVYGHIFKNLDEIGIGGFIASYILIPLCIIITLLGAIESYTKNTTLSYLNKILIIATSVVGLLGSKIYFIIPSIFILFKNYSHLIFTDENLDTEKANSDTLKDFKIRKISYDSTKLYNIQKSRRPNKNLEKTKGEIAVELLLKGADKNFICEITSLTLEELNSIEKKIN
;
A
#
# COMPACT_ATOMS: atom_id res chain seq x y z
N MET A 1 -9.39 -0.78 6.28
CA MET A 1 -9.53 0.19 5.18
C MET A 1 -8.74 -0.34 4.00
N ASP A 2 -9.34 -0.43 2.80
CA ASP A 2 -8.66 -1.04 1.66
C ASP A 2 -7.47 -0.21 1.20
N ARG A 3 -6.29 -0.82 1.10
CA ARG A 3 -5.06 -0.12 0.64
C ARG A 3 -5.18 0.42 -0.77
N ALA A 4 -5.90 -0.30 -1.64
CA ALA A 4 -6.18 0.15 -2.98
C ALA A 4 -7.00 1.44 -2.95
N PHE A 5 -8.02 1.52 -2.07
CA PHE A 5 -8.83 2.71 -1.87
C PHE A 5 -7.99 3.90 -1.43
N LEU A 6 -7.19 3.71 -0.38
CA LEU A 6 -6.35 4.77 0.15
C LEU A 6 -5.38 5.29 -0.92
N ASN A 7 -4.75 4.41 -1.69
CA ASN A 7 -3.79 4.78 -2.73
C ASN A 7 -4.38 5.65 -3.84
N TRP A 8 -5.53 5.25 -4.42
CA TRP A 8 -6.12 6.05 -5.49
C TRP A 8 -6.73 7.34 -4.95
N TYR A 9 -7.29 7.32 -3.73
CA TYR A 9 -7.83 8.49 -3.08
C TYR A 9 -6.74 9.54 -2.80
N THR A 10 -5.62 9.14 -2.19
CA THR A 10 -4.50 10.04 -1.90
C THR A 10 -3.87 10.59 -3.17
N GLN A 11 -3.82 9.79 -4.24
CA GLN A 11 -3.33 10.24 -5.54
C GLN A 11 -4.22 11.33 -6.13
N SER A 12 -5.54 11.11 -6.18
CA SER A 12 -6.49 12.10 -6.71
C SER A 12 -6.51 13.37 -5.86
N LEU A 13 -6.44 13.23 -4.53
CA LEU A 13 -6.34 14.35 -3.60
C LEU A 13 -5.05 15.14 -3.82
N GLY A 14 -3.91 14.45 -4.01
CA GLY A 14 -2.62 15.07 -4.33
C GLY A 14 -2.65 15.85 -5.64
N GLY A 15 -3.35 15.35 -6.67
CA GLY A 15 -3.55 16.07 -7.94
C GLY A 15 -4.35 17.36 -7.77
N ILE A 16 -5.43 17.34 -6.98
CA ILE A 16 -6.24 18.54 -6.68
C ILE A 16 -5.43 19.55 -5.87
N LEU A 17 -4.72 19.12 -4.82
CA LEU A 17 -3.82 19.98 -4.06
C LEU A 17 -2.72 20.55 -4.95
N GLY A 18 -2.24 19.77 -5.93
CA GLY A 18 -1.30 20.20 -6.96
C GLY A 18 -1.84 21.35 -7.80
N LEU A 19 -3.10 21.29 -8.23
CA LEU A 19 -3.75 22.39 -8.96
C LEU A 19 -3.85 23.66 -8.11
N ILE A 20 -4.23 23.53 -6.83
CA ILE A 20 -4.29 24.67 -5.90
C ILE A 20 -2.89 25.28 -5.72
N ALA A 21 -1.86 24.45 -5.57
CA ALA A 21 -0.47 24.91 -5.46
C ALA A 21 0.02 25.60 -6.75
N CYS A 22 -0.40 25.14 -7.94
CA CYS A 22 -0.10 25.82 -9.20
C CYS A 22 -0.72 27.21 -9.24
N ILE A 23 -1.99 27.35 -8.84
CA ILE A 23 -2.67 28.65 -8.76
C ILE A 23 -1.98 29.57 -7.76
N TRP A 24 -1.55 29.03 -6.61
CA TRP A 24 -0.86 29.81 -5.59
C TRP A 24 0.54 30.26 -6.05
N ALA A 25 1.30 29.37 -6.69
CA ALA A 25 2.60 29.70 -7.28
C ALA A 25 2.46 30.75 -8.39
N TYR A 26 1.40 30.66 -9.17
CA TYR A 26 1.05 31.67 -10.17
C TYR A 26 0.82 33.04 -9.55
N LEU A 27 0.04 33.14 -8.47
CA LEU A 27 -0.22 34.41 -7.78
C LEU A 27 1.04 35.05 -7.18
N ASN A 28 2.02 34.23 -6.76
CA ASN A 28 3.28 34.70 -6.21
C ASN A 28 4.35 35.00 -7.29
N GLY A 29 4.02 34.83 -8.57
CA GLY A 29 4.93 35.12 -9.68
C GLY A 29 5.96 34.02 -9.97
N ASP A 30 5.83 32.84 -9.37
CA ASP A 30 6.71 31.69 -9.68
C ASP A 30 6.30 30.96 -10.99
N MET A 31 5.17 31.34 -11.58
CA MET A 31 4.67 30.83 -12.86
C MET A 31 4.09 31.97 -13.72
N ALA A 32 4.33 31.92 -15.03
CA ALA A 32 3.82 32.92 -15.97
C ALA A 32 2.52 32.50 -16.69
N VAL A 33 1.71 33.48 -17.09
CA VAL A 33 0.57 33.29 -18.02
C VAL A 33 1.07 33.09 -19.45
N TYR A 34 0.40 32.21 -20.18
CA TYR A 34 0.44 32.13 -21.63
C TYR A 34 0.36 33.53 -22.29
N GLY A 35 1.46 33.97 -22.89
CA GLY A 35 1.52 35.19 -23.70
C GLY A 35 2.44 36.31 -23.20
N HIS A 36 2.83 36.33 -21.91
CA HIS A 36 3.69 37.40 -21.34
C HIS A 36 5.07 36.91 -20.86
N ILE A 37 5.48 35.73 -21.31
CA ILE A 37 6.50 34.93 -20.62
C ILE A 37 7.92 35.37 -20.94
N PHE A 38 8.18 35.83 -22.16
CA PHE A 38 9.52 36.31 -22.55
C PHE A 38 9.96 37.55 -21.76
N LYS A 39 9.02 38.27 -21.15
CA LYS A 39 9.29 39.51 -20.42
C LYS A 39 9.77 39.27 -18.99
N ASN A 40 9.43 38.12 -18.39
CA ASN A 40 9.71 37.79 -16.98
C ASN A 40 10.56 36.51 -16.82
N LEU A 41 11.24 36.06 -17.88
CA LEU A 41 12.08 34.85 -17.87
C LEU A 41 13.19 34.89 -16.82
N ASP A 42 13.81 36.06 -16.60
CA ASP A 42 14.90 36.23 -15.63
C ASP A 42 14.41 36.10 -14.17
N GLU A 43 13.15 36.44 -13.89
CA GLU A 43 12.58 36.39 -12.54
C GLU A 43 12.04 34.99 -12.19
N ILE A 44 11.47 34.30 -13.19
CA ILE A 44 10.80 33.01 -13.04
C ILE A 44 11.78 31.83 -13.20
N GLY A 45 12.77 32.00 -14.07
CA GLY A 45 13.70 30.96 -14.46
C GLY A 45 13.08 29.88 -15.36
N ILE A 46 13.95 29.01 -15.90
CA ILE A 46 13.57 27.95 -16.86
C ILE A 46 12.64 26.91 -16.21
N GLY A 47 12.79 26.64 -14.91
CA GLY A 47 11.95 25.69 -14.18
C GLY A 47 10.50 26.14 -14.08
N GLY A 48 10.26 27.41 -13.70
CA GLY A 48 8.93 28.00 -13.69
C GLY A 48 8.31 28.07 -15.08
N PHE A 49 9.11 28.35 -16.12
CA PHE A 49 8.66 28.32 -17.52
C PHE A 49 8.10 26.95 -17.93
N ILE A 50 8.87 25.88 -17.71
CA ILE A 50 8.47 24.52 -18.08
C ILE A 50 7.21 24.11 -17.31
N ALA A 51 7.17 24.45 -16.01
CA ALA A 51 6.05 24.08 -15.16
C ALA A 51 4.75 24.84 -15.51
N SER A 52 4.82 26.11 -15.94
CA SER A 52 3.65 26.86 -16.40
C SER A 52 2.87 26.15 -17.51
N TYR A 53 3.56 25.47 -18.44
CA TYR A 53 2.93 24.76 -19.55
C TYR A 53 2.55 23.31 -19.22
N ILE A 54 3.39 22.63 -18.44
CA ILE A 54 3.29 21.19 -18.27
C ILE A 54 2.55 20.81 -16.99
N LEU A 55 2.65 21.60 -15.92
CA LEU A 55 2.26 21.15 -14.59
C LEU A 55 0.75 21.07 -14.39
N ILE A 56 -0.01 22.07 -14.85
CA ILE A 56 -1.48 22.07 -14.77
C ILE A 56 -2.08 20.86 -15.51
N PRO A 57 -1.77 20.62 -16.81
CA PRO A 57 -2.31 19.44 -17.49
C PRO A 57 -1.86 18.12 -16.85
N LEU A 58 -0.63 18.05 -16.32
CA LEU A 58 -0.18 16.88 -15.57
C LEU A 58 -1.00 16.61 -14.32
N CYS A 59 -1.30 17.65 -13.52
CA CYS A 59 -2.10 17.51 -12.30
C CYS A 59 -3.53 17.04 -12.59
N ILE A 60 -4.12 17.51 -13.70
CA ILE A 60 -5.42 17.02 -14.19
C ILE A 60 -5.32 15.54 -14.58
N ILE A 61 -4.30 15.16 -15.35
CA ILE A 61 -4.07 13.77 -15.76
C ILE A 61 -3.90 12.86 -14.53
N ILE A 62 -3.11 13.25 -13.53
CA ILE A 62 -2.90 12.47 -12.29
C ILE A 62 -4.21 12.24 -11.54
N THR A 63 -5.06 13.27 -11.47
CA THR A 63 -6.38 13.18 -10.81
C THR A 63 -7.29 12.20 -11.55
N LEU A 64 -7.33 12.27 -12.89
CA LEU A 64 -8.09 11.33 -13.72
C LEU A 64 -7.54 9.90 -13.62
N LEU A 65 -6.22 9.74 -13.58
CA LEU A 65 -5.58 8.43 -13.52
C LEU A 65 -5.85 7.74 -12.19
N GLY A 66 -5.87 8.49 -11.08
CA GLY A 66 -6.32 7.99 -9.79
C GLY A 66 -7.78 7.52 -9.83
N ALA A 67 -8.67 8.31 -10.44
CA ALA A 67 -10.08 7.92 -10.62
C ALA A 67 -10.23 6.66 -11.48
N ILE A 68 -9.52 6.55 -12.62
CA ILE A 68 -9.60 5.37 -13.50
C ILE A 68 -9.07 4.12 -12.80
N GLU A 69 -8.00 4.23 -12.02
CA GLU A 69 -7.44 3.10 -11.26
C GLU A 69 -8.43 2.57 -10.20
N SER A 70 -9.40 3.38 -9.75
CA SER A 70 -10.50 2.93 -8.90
C SER A 70 -11.43 1.93 -9.60
N TYR A 71 -11.62 2.05 -10.92
CA TYR A 71 -12.57 1.22 -11.68
C TYR A 71 -11.90 0.06 -12.42
N THR A 72 -10.66 0.23 -12.89
CA THR A 72 -9.99 -0.77 -13.72
C THR A 72 -8.57 -1.02 -13.25
N LYS A 73 -8.29 -2.26 -12.84
CA LYS A 73 -6.93 -2.72 -12.51
C LYS A 73 -6.24 -3.23 -13.77
N ASN A 74 -5.59 -2.34 -14.51
CA ASN A 74 -4.76 -2.69 -15.67
C ASN A 74 -3.27 -2.56 -15.34
N THR A 75 -2.47 -3.57 -15.66
CA THR A 75 -1.04 -3.62 -15.35
C THR A 75 -0.22 -2.59 -16.13
N THR A 76 -0.56 -2.34 -17.40
CA THR A 76 0.12 -1.31 -18.21
C THR A 76 -0.19 0.09 -17.72
N LEU A 77 -1.44 0.34 -17.33
CA LEU A 77 -1.87 1.62 -16.75
C LEU A 77 -1.16 1.90 -15.42
N SER A 78 -0.93 0.87 -14.61
CA SER A 78 -0.21 1.00 -13.34
C SER A 78 1.26 1.43 -13.53
N TYR A 79 1.92 0.94 -14.57
CA TYR A 79 3.29 1.35 -14.90
C TYR A 79 3.35 2.82 -15.38
N LEU A 80 2.46 3.20 -16.31
CA LEU A 80 2.36 4.58 -16.78
C LEU A 80 2.02 5.55 -15.65
N ASN A 81 1.14 5.13 -14.72
CA ASN A 81 0.80 5.92 -13.54
C ASN A 81 2.04 6.22 -12.67
N LYS A 82 2.89 5.22 -12.41
CA LYS A 82 4.13 5.43 -11.65
C LYS A 82 5.06 6.45 -12.32
N ILE A 83 5.23 6.37 -13.64
CA ILE A 83 6.08 7.31 -14.39
C ILE A 83 5.50 8.73 -14.29
N LEU A 84 4.19 8.87 -14.51
CA LEU A 84 3.52 10.17 -14.45
C LEU A 84 3.59 10.79 -13.05
N ILE A 85 3.42 9.99 -11.99
CA ILE A 85 3.56 10.42 -10.59
C ILE A 85 4.95 11.04 -10.36
N ILE A 86 6.01 10.33 -10.77
CA ILE A 86 7.39 10.79 -10.59
C ILE A 86 7.65 12.04 -11.43
N ALA A 87 7.25 12.03 -12.70
CA ALA A 87 7.41 13.18 -13.59
C ALA A 87 6.70 14.42 -13.04
N THR A 88 5.48 14.26 -12.50
CA THR A 88 4.69 15.36 -11.95
C THR A 88 5.32 15.95 -10.71
N SER A 89 5.86 15.12 -9.82
CA SER A 89 6.56 15.64 -8.64
C SER A 89 7.84 16.38 -9.02
N VAL A 90 8.63 15.88 -9.98
CA VAL A 90 9.85 16.54 -10.43
C VAL A 90 9.55 17.89 -11.09
N VAL A 91 8.62 17.92 -12.06
CA VAL A 91 8.23 19.16 -12.75
C VAL A 91 7.59 20.15 -11.76
N GLY A 92 6.81 19.65 -10.80
CA GLY A 92 6.15 20.49 -9.82
C GLY A 92 7.10 21.14 -8.82
N LEU A 93 8.11 20.41 -8.33
CA LEU A 93 9.16 20.97 -7.48
C LEU A 93 10.07 21.95 -8.23
N LEU A 94 10.34 21.71 -9.52
CA LEU A 94 11.12 22.62 -10.36
C LEU A 94 10.40 23.95 -10.63
N GLY A 95 9.06 23.93 -10.71
CA GLY A 95 8.27 25.14 -10.98
C GLY A 95 7.75 25.83 -9.74
N SER A 96 6.87 25.14 -9.01
CA SER A 96 6.10 25.67 -7.87
C SER A 96 6.88 25.58 -6.54
N LYS A 97 8.14 25.11 -6.59
CA LYS A 97 9.11 25.11 -5.48
C LYS A 97 8.49 24.56 -4.19
N ILE A 98 8.40 25.42 -3.16
CA ILE A 98 7.96 25.08 -1.81
C ILE A 98 6.46 24.77 -1.76
N TYR A 99 5.65 25.43 -2.60
CA TYR A 99 4.20 25.23 -2.62
C TYR A 99 3.81 23.83 -3.10
N PHE A 100 4.68 23.18 -3.86
CA PHE A 100 4.43 21.84 -4.41
C PHE A 100 4.91 20.68 -3.51
N ILE A 101 5.49 20.97 -2.35
CA ILE A 101 5.97 19.94 -1.40
C ILE A 101 4.79 19.12 -0.88
N ILE A 102 3.74 19.78 -0.37
CA ILE A 102 2.56 19.10 0.18
C ILE A 102 1.88 18.24 -0.91
N PRO A 103 1.54 18.77 -2.11
CA PRO A 103 1.03 17.95 -3.20
C PRO A 103 1.92 16.76 -3.56
N SER A 104 3.24 16.95 -3.62
CA SER A 104 4.18 15.86 -3.94
C SER A 104 4.12 14.72 -2.95
N ILE A 105 4.05 15.02 -1.65
CA ILE A 105 3.94 13.99 -0.61
C ILE A 105 2.69 13.13 -0.86
N PHE A 106 1.54 13.74 -1.14
CA PHE A 106 0.29 13.02 -1.40
C PHE A 106 0.33 12.21 -2.70
N ILE A 107 0.89 12.77 -3.79
CA ILE A 107 1.00 12.08 -5.08
C ILE A 107 1.94 10.86 -4.98
N LEU A 108 3.06 10.99 -4.26
CA LEU A 108 4.02 9.89 -4.06
C LEU A 108 3.58 8.85 -3.02
N PHE A 109 2.46 9.08 -2.32
CA PHE A 109 2.01 8.22 -1.23
C PHE A 109 1.99 6.73 -1.59
N LYS A 110 1.53 6.41 -2.80
CA LYS A 110 1.50 5.04 -3.31
C LYS A 110 2.87 4.35 -3.30
N ASN A 111 3.95 5.09 -3.58
CA ASN A 111 5.30 4.53 -3.70
C ASN A 111 5.93 4.22 -2.33
N TYR A 112 5.71 5.06 -1.31
CA TYR A 112 6.26 4.85 0.03
C TYR A 112 5.25 4.28 1.03
N SER A 113 4.00 4.04 0.61
CA SER A 113 2.95 3.42 1.45
C SER A 113 3.43 2.13 2.13
N HIS A 114 4.27 1.34 1.44
CA HIS A 114 4.90 0.14 1.99
C HIS A 114 5.88 0.42 3.15
N LEU A 115 6.54 1.57 3.18
CA LEU A 115 7.47 1.95 4.24
C LEU A 115 6.73 2.43 5.50
N ILE A 116 5.58 3.10 5.33
CA ILE A 116 4.77 3.60 6.45
C ILE A 116 3.93 2.48 7.07
N PHE A 117 3.32 1.65 6.22
CA PHE A 117 2.63 0.43 6.66
C PHE A 117 3.61 -0.74 6.61
N THR A 118 4.57 -0.74 7.53
CA THR A 118 5.35 -1.94 7.84
C THR A 118 4.35 -2.99 8.34
N ASP A 119 3.91 -3.88 7.45
CA ASP A 119 3.10 -5.01 7.86
C ASP A 119 3.97 -6.03 8.56
N GLU A 120 3.60 -6.33 9.79
CA GLU A 120 4.06 -7.49 10.52
C GLU A 120 3.71 -8.83 9.83
N ASN A 121 2.91 -8.93 8.75
CA ASN A 121 2.47 -10.25 8.25
C ASN A 121 1.94 -10.34 6.79
N LEU A 122 2.37 -9.53 5.81
CA LEU A 122 1.73 -9.54 4.46
C LEU A 122 2.63 -9.71 3.23
N ASP A 123 3.92 -10.02 3.41
CA ASP A 123 4.81 -10.27 2.27
C ASP A 123 4.77 -11.73 1.75
N THR A 124 4.13 -12.64 2.48
CA THR A 124 4.09 -14.06 2.08
C THR A 124 3.12 -14.36 0.91
N GLU A 125 2.15 -13.48 0.62
CA GLU A 125 1.19 -13.72 -0.49
C GLU A 125 1.64 -13.12 -1.82
N LYS A 126 2.31 -11.96 -1.84
CA LYS A 126 2.76 -11.34 -3.09
C LYS A 126 4.01 -11.99 -3.66
N ALA A 127 4.94 -12.44 -2.81
CA ALA A 127 6.10 -13.20 -3.28
C ALA A 127 5.70 -14.55 -3.90
N ASN A 128 4.62 -15.17 -3.40
CA ASN A 128 4.12 -16.45 -3.90
C ASN A 128 3.31 -16.34 -5.20
N SER A 129 2.61 -15.24 -5.49
CA SER A 129 1.83 -15.14 -6.73
C SER A 129 2.70 -14.92 -7.98
N ASP A 130 3.81 -14.20 -7.83
CA ASP A 130 4.73 -13.93 -8.93
C ASP A 130 5.67 -15.11 -9.16
N THR A 131 6.10 -15.80 -8.11
CA THR A 131 6.81 -17.09 -8.26
C THR A 131 5.90 -18.22 -8.73
N LEU A 132 4.61 -18.29 -8.36
CA LEU A 132 3.70 -19.32 -8.89
C LEU A 132 3.45 -19.18 -10.40
N LYS A 133 3.40 -17.96 -10.95
CA LYS A 133 3.17 -17.75 -12.38
C LYS A 133 4.38 -18.16 -13.21
N ASP A 134 5.59 -17.90 -12.73
CA ASP A 134 6.83 -18.37 -13.37
C ASP A 134 7.07 -19.88 -13.17
N PHE A 135 6.60 -20.47 -12.06
CA PHE A 135 6.74 -21.91 -11.83
C PHE A 135 5.67 -22.77 -12.55
N LYS A 136 4.50 -22.21 -12.85
CA LYS A 136 3.39 -22.94 -13.51
C LYS A 136 3.69 -23.33 -14.96
N ILE A 137 4.67 -22.70 -15.59
CA ILE A 137 5.07 -23.01 -16.97
C ILE A 137 6.04 -24.22 -17.02
N ARG A 138 6.64 -24.66 -15.90
CA ARG A 138 7.78 -25.60 -15.95
C ARG A 138 7.66 -26.98 -15.29
N LYS A 139 6.55 -27.38 -14.66
CA LYS A 139 6.39 -28.80 -14.25
C LYS A 139 4.97 -29.32 -14.39
N ILE A 140 4.71 -29.93 -15.53
CA ILE A 140 3.88 -31.13 -15.62
C ILE A 140 4.52 -32.20 -14.72
N SER A 141 3.69 -32.88 -13.92
CA SER A 141 4.00 -34.03 -13.05
C SER A 141 4.72 -33.73 -11.73
N TYR A 142 3.97 -33.75 -10.61
CA TYR A 142 4.27 -34.59 -9.44
C TYR A 142 3.17 -34.54 -8.35
N ASP A 143 2.54 -35.69 -8.15
CA ASP A 143 1.96 -36.30 -6.93
C ASP A 143 1.41 -35.45 -5.76
N SER A 144 0.11 -35.63 -5.50
CA SER A 144 -0.79 -34.97 -4.53
C SER A 144 -0.52 -35.28 -3.05
N THR A 145 0.52 -36.04 -2.72
CA THR A 145 0.71 -36.60 -1.36
C THR A 145 1.61 -35.75 -0.45
N LYS A 146 2.18 -34.64 -0.93
CA LYS A 146 3.15 -33.84 -0.15
C LYS A 146 2.59 -32.60 0.56
N LEU A 147 1.34 -32.18 0.26
CA LEU A 147 0.75 -30.96 0.84
C LEU A 147 0.37 -31.11 2.34
N TYR A 148 0.14 -32.33 2.82
CA TYR A 148 -0.23 -32.59 4.22
C TYR A 148 0.95 -32.37 5.20
N ASN A 149 2.19 -32.40 4.71
CA ASN A 149 3.39 -32.37 5.56
C ASN A 149 4.05 -30.98 5.71
N ILE A 150 3.59 -29.95 4.97
CA ILE A 150 4.18 -28.59 5.05
C ILE A 150 3.58 -27.77 6.21
N GLN A 151 2.39 -28.12 6.70
CA GLN A 151 1.74 -27.43 7.82
C GLN A 151 2.37 -27.72 9.20
N LYS A 152 3.25 -28.73 9.31
CA LYS A 152 3.82 -29.20 10.59
C LYS A 152 5.19 -28.59 10.95
N SER A 153 5.76 -27.70 10.13
CA SER A 153 7.16 -27.25 10.30
C SER A 153 7.38 -25.81 10.78
N ARG A 154 6.36 -25.11 11.31
CA ARG A 154 6.60 -23.91 12.12
C ARG A 154 7.04 -24.35 13.51
N ARG A 155 8.30 -24.04 13.87
CA ARG A 155 8.84 -24.28 15.22
C ARG A 155 7.87 -23.70 16.25
N PRO A 156 7.42 -24.47 17.25
CA PRO A 156 6.49 -23.97 18.25
C PRO A 156 7.15 -22.85 19.04
N ASN A 157 6.54 -21.66 19.02
CA ASN A 157 6.91 -20.60 19.95
C ASN A 157 6.45 -21.05 21.34
N LYS A 158 7.38 -21.59 22.15
CA LYS A 158 7.10 -22.17 23.48
C LYS A 158 6.28 -21.25 24.38
N ASN A 159 6.42 -19.92 24.22
CA ASN A 159 5.65 -18.95 25.00
C ASN A 159 4.18 -18.91 24.56
N LEU A 160 3.89 -19.04 23.27
CA LEU A 160 2.53 -19.02 22.73
C LEU A 160 1.75 -20.28 23.14
N GLU A 161 2.38 -21.46 23.10
CA GLU A 161 1.75 -22.70 23.55
C GLU A 161 1.45 -22.68 25.05
N LYS A 162 2.37 -22.11 25.84
CA LYS A 162 2.17 -21.94 27.28
C LYS A 162 0.98 -21.01 27.58
N THR A 163 0.91 -19.85 26.92
CA THR A 163 -0.21 -18.90 27.09
C THR A 163 -1.55 -19.50 26.66
N LYS A 164 -1.59 -20.27 25.56
CA LYS A 164 -2.80 -21.00 25.15
C LYS A 164 -3.24 -22.01 26.20
N GLY A 165 -2.29 -22.73 26.80
CA GLY A 165 -2.56 -23.66 27.89
C GLY A 165 -3.09 -22.96 29.15
N GLU A 166 -2.49 -21.84 29.55
CA GLU A 166 -2.93 -21.04 30.70
C GLU A 166 -4.36 -20.51 30.52
N ILE A 167 -4.67 -19.97 29.34
CA ILE A 167 -6.02 -19.51 28.98
C ILE A 167 -7.03 -20.67 28.99
N ALA A 168 -6.67 -21.82 28.43
CA ALA A 168 -7.53 -23.01 28.42
C ALA A 168 -7.84 -23.51 29.84
N VAL A 169 -6.84 -23.54 30.73
CA VAL A 169 -7.01 -23.92 32.14
C VAL A 169 -7.97 -22.96 32.85
N GLU A 170 -7.78 -21.65 32.68
CA GLU A 170 -8.63 -20.64 33.33
C GLU A 170 -10.09 -20.74 32.88
N LEU A 171 -10.32 -20.95 31.58
CA LEU A 171 -11.66 -21.08 31.01
C LEU A 171 -12.34 -22.39 31.42
N LEU A 172 -11.59 -23.50 31.54
CA LEU A 172 -12.11 -24.78 32.05
C LEU A 172 -12.54 -24.64 33.52
N LEU A 173 -11.72 -24.00 34.37
CA LEU A 173 -12.06 -23.75 35.79
C LEU A 173 -13.30 -22.86 35.95
N LYS A 174 -13.52 -21.94 35.01
CA LYS A 174 -14.72 -21.07 34.97
C LYS A 174 -15.95 -21.77 34.39
N GLY A 175 -15.86 -23.03 33.97
CA GLY A 175 -16.98 -23.79 33.43
C GLY A 175 -17.41 -23.38 32.02
N ALA A 176 -16.51 -22.80 31.23
CA ALA A 176 -16.80 -22.42 29.84
C ALA A 176 -16.97 -23.65 28.93
N ASP A 177 -17.73 -23.49 27.84
CA ASP A 177 -17.97 -24.55 26.86
C ASP A 177 -16.67 -24.97 26.12
N LYS A 178 -16.51 -26.27 25.87
CA LYS A 178 -15.29 -26.82 25.27
C LYS A 178 -15.08 -26.36 23.84
N ASN A 179 -16.15 -26.18 23.05
CA ASN A 179 -16.02 -25.68 21.68
C ASN A 179 -15.59 -24.22 21.65
N PHE A 180 -16.11 -23.42 22.59
CA PHE A 180 -15.69 -22.04 22.78
C PHE A 180 -14.19 -21.92 23.14
N ILE A 181 -13.69 -22.79 24.03
CA ILE A 181 -12.28 -22.78 24.42
C ILE A 181 -11.38 -23.16 23.22
N CYS A 182 -11.76 -24.16 22.43
CA CYS A 182 -11.04 -24.55 21.22
C CYS A 182 -10.98 -23.41 20.19
N GLU A 183 -12.06 -22.64 20.05
CA GLU A 183 -12.13 -21.49 19.13
C GLU A 183 -11.17 -20.36 19.55
N ILE A 184 -11.14 -20.02 20.84
CA ILE A 184 -10.29 -18.95 21.38
C ILE A 184 -8.80 -19.32 21.42
N THR A 185 -8.49 -20.56 21.78
CA THR A 185 -7.08 -21.00 21.98
C THR A 185 -6.47 -21.65 20.73
N SER A 186 -7.30 -21.99 19.74
CA SER A 186 -6.95 -22.83 18.60
C SER A 186 -6.32 -24.17 19.00
N LEU A 187 -6.65 -24.68 20.19
CA LEU A 187 -6.29 -26.02 20.64
C LEU A 187 -7.27 -27.03 20.03
N THR A 188 -6.77 -28.23 19.78
CA THR A 188 -7.62 -29.36 19.40
C THR A 188 -8.41 -29.88 20.61
N LEU A 189 -9.54 -30.53 20.37
CA LEU A 189 -10.32 -31.21 21.41
C LEU A 189 -9.49 -32.25 22.17
N GLU A 190 -8.55 -32.92 21.52
CA GLU A 190 -7.65 -33.90 22.13
C GLU A 190 -6.66 -33.22 23.11
N GLU A 191 -6.07 -32.10 22.71
CA GLU A 191 -5.18 -31.31 23.57
C GLU A 191 -5.93 -30.73 24.77
N LEU A 192 -7.15 -30.20 24.56
CA LEU A 192 -7.99 -29.67 25.62
C LEU A 192 -8.38 -30.75 26.64
N ASN A 193 -8.77 -31.93 26.17
CA ASN A 193 -9.06 -33.08 27.04
C ASN A 193 -7.82 -33.57 27.81
N SER A 194 -6.61 -33.43 27.23
CA SER A 194 -5.36 -33.74 27.93
C SER A 194 -5.04 -32.75 29.05
N ILE A 195 -5.45 -31.49 28.88
CA ILE A 195 -5.31 -30.42 29.87
C ILE A 195 -6.34 -30.61 31.00
N GLU A 196 -7.59 -30.90 30.67
CA GLU A 196 -8.65 -31.20 31.64
C GLU A 196 -8.29 -32.39 32.55
N LYS A 197 -7.70 -33.45 31.96
CA LYS A 197 -7.19 -34.62 32.71
C LYS A 197 -5.98 -34.32 33.62
N LYS A 198 -5.31 -33.18 33.45
CA LYS A 198 -4.22 -32.74 34.33
C LYS A 198 -4.70 -31.79 35.44
N ILE A 199 -5.91 -31.22 35.28
CA ILE A 199 -6.54 -30.31 36.23
C ILE A 199 -7.40 -31.09 37.23
N ASN A 200 -8.09 -32.13 36.77
CA ASN A 200 -8.77 -33.14 37.61
C ASN A 200 -7.78 -34.14 38.20
#